data_AF-A0A550C0Y3-F1
#
_entry.id   AF-A0A550C0Y3-F1
#
_cell.length_a   1.000
_cell.length_b   1.000
_cell.length_c   1.000
_cell.angle_alpha   90.00
_cell.angle_beta   90.00
_cell.angle_gamma   90.00
#
_symmetry.space_group_name_H-M   'P 1'
#
loop_
_entity.id
_entity.type
_entity.pdbx_description
1 polymer ?
#
loop_
_entity_poly.entity_id
_entity_poly.type
_entity_poly.pdbx_seq_one_letter_code
_entity_poly.pdbx_strand_id
1 'polypeptide(L)'
;MSATPNVSSTGFLSVEARIASLRAVFNLPDAHIVPVLVGNHLLCRLDPACGWLCKFENASAAPAIFEEHIRTHVEADARYLRELRYSGPSMPGVLPITAVRTCTWRGCGQNFQGGERLVEHIMHVHGDIAVATHCPLCVALIGVATREEMESASMNDDRHRQDINSMLQYLLLNHYESGQCKGLVSPQLTTRDIHSHAMIED
;
A
#
# COMPACT_ATOMS: atom_id res chain seq x y z
N MET A 1 -18.82 33.11 -1.45
CA MET A 1 -18.52 31.76 -1.96
C MET A 1 -17.20 31.86 -2.71
N SER A 2 -16.08 31.59 -2.04
CA SER A 2 -14.74 31.79 -2.60
C SER A 2 -14.25 30.52 -3.25
N ALA A 3 -13.89 30.61 -4.53
CA ALA A 3 -13.33 29.52 -5.32
C ALA A 3 -11.91 29.20 -4.83
N THR A 4 -11.67 27.92 -4.52
CA THR A 4 -10.32 27.37 -4.37
C THR A 4 -9.54 27.55 -5.67
N PRO A 5 -8.24 27.89 -5.64
CA PRO A 5 -7.43 27.93 -6.85
C PRO A 5 -7.31 26.51 -7.39
N ASN A 6 -8.06 26.24 -8.45
CA ASN A 6 -7.94 25.03 -9.23
C ASN A 6 -6.62 25.11 -9.99
N VAL A 7 -5.56 24.52 -9.44
CA VAL A 7 -4.32 24.27 -10.17
C VAL A 7 -4.70 23.36 -11.33
N SER A 8 -4.80 23.96 -12.53
CA SER A 8 -5.09 23.24 -13.76
C SER A 8 -3.95 22.27 -14.05
N SER A 9 -4.16 21.02 -13.67
CA SER A 9 -3.27 19.89 -13.93
C SER A 9 -3.60 19.31 -15.31
N THR A 10 -2.92 19.77 -16.36
CA THR A 10 -2.95 19.07 -17.66
C THR A 10 -1.62 19.16 -18.40
N GLY A 11 -0.53 18.93 -17.68
CA GLY A 11 0.73 18.49 -18.23
C GLY A 11 1.38 17.58 -17.20
N PHE A 12 1.60 16.30 -17.52
CA PHE A 12 2.37 15.42 -16.67
C PHE A 12 3.80 15.99 -16.60
N LEU A 13 4.08 16.75 -15.54
CA LEU A 13 5.45 17.17 -15.23
C LEU A 13 6.31 15.92 -15.10
N SER A 14 7.54 15.98 -15.62
CA SER A 14 8.51 14.90 -15.40
C SER A 14 8.74 14.71 -13.90
N VAL A 15 9.22 13.53 -13.49
CA VAL A 15 9.53 13.24 -12.08
C VAL A 15 10.51 14.30 -11.52
N GLU A 16 11.49 14.72 -12.31
CA GLU A 16 12.46 15.75 -11.96
C GLU A 16 11.81 17.12 -11.73
N ALA A 17 10.84 17.51 -12.58
CA ALA A 17 10.11 18.75 -12.43
C ALA A 17 9.21 18.74 -11.19
N ARG A 18 8.58 17.59 -10.88
CA ARG A 18 7.79 17.40 -9.65
C ARG A 18 8.66 17.53 -8.39
N ILE A 19 9.83 16.89 -8.40
CA ILE A 19 10.83 17.00 -7.34
C ILE A 19 11.25 18.46 -7.13
N ALA A 20 11.59 19.17 -8.21
CA ALA A 20 11.98 20.58 -8.14
C ALA A 20 10.86 21.46 -7.57
N SER A 21 9.61 21.21 -7.98
CA SER A 21 8.44 21.92 -7.45
C SER A 21 8.24 21.67 -5.95
N LEU A 22 8.30 20.42 -5.50
CA LEU A 22 8.14 20.09 -4.08
C LEU A 22 9.28 20.67 -3.22
N ARG A 23 10.52 20.65 -3.73
CA ARG A 23 11.65 21.33 -3.07
C ARG A 23 11.35 22.81 -2.87
N ALA A 24 10.88 23.50 -3.92
CA ALA A 24 10.60 24.92 -3.86
C ALA A 24 9.44 25.25 -2.91
N VAL A 25 8.36 24.47 -2.94
CA VAL A 25 7.14 24.72 -2.14
C VAL A 25 7.34 24.41 -0.66
N PHE A 26 8.04 23.32 -0.34
CA PHE A 26 8.15 22.79 1.02
C PHE A 26 9.55 22.88 1.63
N ASN A 27 10.52 23.46 0.91
CA ASN A 27 11.92 23.55 1.31
C ASN A 27 12.52 22.19 1.71
N LEU A 28 12.24 21.14 0.92
CA LEU A 28 12.66 19.78 1.22
C LEU A 28 14.14 19.53 0.85
N PRO A 29 15.00 19.09 1.77
CA PRO A 29 16.34 18.60 1.46
C PRO A 29 16.31 17.30 0.65
N ASP A 30 17.42 16.97 -0.04
CA ASP A 30 17.54 15.77 -0.87
C ASP A 30 17.22 14.46 -0.13
N ALA A 31 17.60 14.40 1.15
CA ALA A 31 17.29 13.28 2.02
C ALA A 31 15.77 13.01 2.17
N HIS A 32 14.91 13.99 1.87
CA HIS A 32 13.46 13.85 1.95
C HIS A 32 12.80 13.41 0.64
N ILE A 33 13.59 13.20 -0.42
CA ILE A 33 13.07 12.90 -1.77
C ILE A 33 13.65 11.60 -2.30
N VAL A 34 14.73 11.12 -1.68
CA VAL A 34 15.27 9.79 -1.95
C VAL A 34 14.58 8.80 -1.01
N PRO A 35 13.83 7.81 -1.53
CA PRO A 35 13.20 6.80 -0.70
C PRO A 35 14.29 6.00 0.03
N VAL A 36 14.19 5.94 1.35
CA VAL A 36 15.04 5.05 2.15
C VAL A 36 14.37 3.69 2.16
N LEU A 37 15.04 2.69 1.58
CA LEU A 37 14.58 1.31 1.67
C LEU A 37 14.70 0.84 3.11
N VAL A 38 13.61 0.34 3.66
CA VAL A 38 13.54 -0.08 5.07
C VAL A 38 13.72 -1.60 5.26
N GLY A 39 14.10 -2.29 4.18
CA GLY A 39 14.35 -3.72 4.16
C GLY A 39 13.16 -4.53 3.63
N ASN A 40 13.21 -5.83 3.89
CA ASN A 40 12.23 -6.79 3.41
C ASN A 40 11.02 -6.84 4.34
N HIS A 41 9.84 -6.87 3.73
CA HIS A 41 8.56 -6.88 4.40
C HIS A 41 7.67 -7.98 3.80
N LEU A 42 6.80 -8.54 4.62
CA LEU A 42 5.66 -9.35 4.17
C LEU A 42 4.40 -8.52 4.35
N LEU A 43 3.54 -8.54 3.34
CA LEU A 43 2.29 -7.82 3.33
C LEU A 43 1.15 -8.81 3.12
N CYS A 44 0.15 -8.75 3.98
CA CYS A 44 -1.09 -9.48 3.73
C CYS A 44 -1.99 -8.67 2.79
N ARG A 45 -2.43 -9.30 1.70
CA ARG A 45 -3.45 -8.74 0.79
C ARG A 45 -4.67 -9.66 0.64
N LEU A 46 -4.82 -10.63 1.55
CA LEU A 46 -5.93 -11.57 1.51
C LEU A 46 -7.26 -10.86 1.80
N ASP A 47 -7.27 -9.96 2.78
CA ASP A 47 -8.38 -9.09 3.11
C ASP A 47 -7.97 -7.63 2.85
N PRO A 48 -8.72 -6.85 2.04
CA PRO A 48 -8.44 -5.42 1.84
C PRO A 48 -8.40 -4.59 3.12
N ALA A 49 -9.07 -5.02 4.19
CA ALA A 49 -9.04 -4.37 5.49
C ALA A 49 -7.81 -4.79 6.35
N CYS A 50 -7.05 -5.81 5.92
CA CYS A 50 -5.87 -6.25 6.65
C CYS A 50 -4.70 -5.30 6.43
N GLY A 51 -4.39 -4.50 7.46
CA GLY A 51 -3.19 -3.66 7.49
C GLY A 51 -1.92 -4.39 7.95
N TRP A 52 -1.91 -5.73 7.94
CA TRP A 52 -0.77 -6.48 8.47
C TRP A 52 0.44 -6.36 7.56
N LEU A 53 1.53 -5.89 8.16
CA LEU A 53 2.85 -5.74 7.56
C LEU A 53 3.87 -6.21 8.58
N CYS A 54 4.72 -7.16 8.19
CA CYS A 54 5.80 -7.64 9.04
C CYS A 54 7.16 -7.33 8.43
N LYS A 55 7.97 -6.54 9.14
CA LYS A 55 9.39 -6.37 8.82
C LYS A 55 10.15 -7.59 9.32
N PHE A 56 11.05 -8.12 8.50
CA PHE A 56 11.90 -9.23 8.90
C PHE A 56 13.36 -8.98 8.53
N GLU A 57 14.26 -9.33 9.45
CA GLU A 57 15.71 -9.29 9.24
C GLU A 57 16.22 -10.64 8.74
N ASN A 58 15.64 -11.73 9.25
CA ASN A 58 15.95 -13.08 8.83
C ASN A 58 14.89 -13.61 7.84
N ALA A 59 15.27 -13.70 6.57
CA ALA A 59 14.42 -14.21 5.51
C ALA A 59 13.93 -15.66 5.74
N SER A 60 14.65 -16.46 6.54
CA SER A 60 14.25 -17.85 6.78
C SER A 60 13.05 -18.01 7.72
N ALA A 61 12.81 -17.04 8.62
CA ALA A 61 11.70 -17.08 9.58
C ALA A 61 10.42 -16.44 9.02
N ALA A 62 10.57 -15.59 7.99
CA ALA A 62 9.50 -14.81 7.39
C ALA A 62 8.30 -15.66 6.92
N PRO A 63 8.50 -16.78 6.18
CA PRO A 63 7.39 -17.60 5.70
C PRO A 63 6.51 -18.16 6.81
N ALA A 64 7.10 -18.66 7.91
CA ALA A 64 6.34 -19.23 9.02
C ALA A 64 5.47 -18.17 9.73
N ILE A 65 5.99 -16.96 9.90
CA ILE A 65 5.25 -15.85 10.51
C ILE A 65 4.07 -15.44 9.62
N PHE A 66 4.27 -15.39 8.31
CA PHE A 66 3.21 -15.04 7.37
C PHE A 66 2.17 -16.14 7.23
N GLU A 67 2.59 -17.40 7.18
CA GLU A 67 1.67 -18.54 7.17
C GLU A 67 0.73 -18.52 8.37
N GLU A 68 1.29 -18.31 9.57
CA GLU A 68 0.50 -18.19 10.80
C GLU A 68 -0.51 -17.04 10.69
N HIS A 69 -0.09 -15.88 10.18
CA HIS A 69 -1.00 -14.77 9.94
C HIS A 69 -2.12 -15.12 8.94
N ILE A 70 -1.81 -15.79 7.83
CA ILE A 70 -2.82 -16.22 6.85
C ILE A 70 -3.80 -17.23 7.46
N ARG A 71 -3.33 -18.15 8.33
CA ARG A 71 -4.21 -19.06 9.08
C ARG A 71 -5.25 -18.28 9.90
N THR A 72 -4.87 -17.16 10.52
CA THR A 72 -5.83 -16.35 11.29
C THR A 72 -7.00 -15.83 10.45
N HIS A 73 -6.76 -15.43 9.19
CA HIS A 73 -7.82 -15.01 8.26
C HIS A 73 -8.73 -16.16 7.88
N VAL A 74 -8.14 -17.30 7.50
CA VAL A 74 -8.88 -18.49 7.08
C VAL A 74 -9.75 -19.02 8.21
N GLU A 75 -9.26 -18.99 9.46
CA GLU A 75 -10.02 -19.35 10.64
C GLU A 75 -11.13 -18.36 10.98
N ALA A 76 -10.87 -17.06 10.86
CA ALA A 76 -11.88 -16.02 11.06
C ALA A 76 -13.04 -16.18 10.07
N ASP A 77 -12.74 -16.40 8.79
CA ASP A 77 -13.74 -16.69 7.77
C ASP A 77 -14.47 -18.04 8.04
N ALA A 78 -13.75 -19.05 8.56
CA ALA A 78 -14.38 -20.30 9.00
C ALA A 78 -15.43 -20.06 10.09
N ARG A 79 -15.09 -19.21 11.05
CA ARG A 79 -15.94 -18.86 12.18
C ARG A 79 -17.17 -18.11 11.70
N TYR A 80 -16.98 -17.11 10.85
CA TYR A 80 -18.06 -16.34 10.23
C TYR A 80 -19.06 -17.24 9.48
N LEU A 81 -18.57 -18.14 8.63
CA LEU A 81 -19.42 -19.08 7.89
C LEU A 81 -20.18 -20.05 8.79
N ARG A 82 -19.59 -20.47 9.92
CA ARG A 82 -20.30 -21.27 10.92
C ARG A 82 -21.42 -20.47 11.59
N GLU A 83 -21.15 -19.25 12.02
CA GLU A 83 -22.13 -18.39 12.70
C GLU A 83 -23.33 -18.05 11.80
N LEU A 84 -23.08 -17.77 10.52
CA LEU A 84 -24.15 -17.59 9.54
C LEU A 84 -25.05 -18.82 9.42
N ARG A 85 -24.48 -20.03 9.47
CA ARG A 85 -25.25 -21.29 9.40
C ARG A 85 -26.09 -21.52 10.65
N TYR A 86 -25.55 -21.22 11.83
CA TYR A 86 -26.27 -21.41 13.10
C TYR A 86 -27.36 -20.37 13.35
N SER A 87 -27.36 -19.26 12.60
CA SER A 87 -28.38 -18.22 12.70
C SER A 87 -29.63 -18.51 11.85
N GLY A 88 -29.61 -19.54 11.00
CA GLY A 88 -30.76 -19.96 10.17
C GLY A 88 -31.54 -21.12 10.80
N PRO A 89 -32.83 -21.31 10.45
CA PRO A 89 -33.61 -22.45 10.92
C PRO A 89 -32.95 -23.76 10.45
N SER A 90 -32.55 -24.59 11.42
CA SER A 90 -31.93 -25.89 11.20
C SER A 90 -32.88 -26.81 10.43
N MET A 91 -32.69 -26.93 9.11
CA MET A 91 -33.41 -27.93 8.31
C MET A 91 -32.79 -29.32 8.55
N PRO A 92 -33.57 -30.30 9.03
CA PRO A 92 -33.09 -31.67 9.20
C PRO A 92 -32.70 -32.27 7.83
N GLY A 93 -31.52 -32.89 7.75
CA GLY A 93 -31.09 -33.64 6.56
C GLY A 93 -30.09 -32.93 5.63
N VAL A 94 -29.57 -31.76 6.01
CA VAL A 94 -28.52 -31.09 5.22
C VAL A 94 -27.17 -31.79 5.47
N LEU A 95 -26.64 -32.42 4.42
CA LEU A 95 -25.28 -32.97 4.41
C LEU A 95 -24.26 -31.90 4.79
N PRO A 96 -23.12 -32.26 5.43
CA PRO A 96 -22.07 -31.30 5.74
C PRO A 96 -21.54 -30.68 4.44
N ILE A 97 -22.00 -29.48 4.13
CA ILE A 97 -21.46 -28.69 3.01
C ILE A 97 -20.02 -28.37 3.39
N THR A 98 -19.08 -29.07 2.74
CA THR A 98 -17.67 -28.67 2.70
C THR A 98 -17.64 -27.25 2.16
N ALA A 99 -17.37 -26.28 3.04
CA ALA A 99 -17.32 -24.88 2.64
C ALA A 99 -16.20 -24.72 1.61
N VAL A 100 -16.59 -24.45 0.36
CA VAL A 100 -15.66 -24.03 -0.68
C VAL A 100 -15.21 -22.63 -0.34
N ARG A 101 -13.89 -22.42 -0.32
CA ARG A 101 -13.27 -21.13 -0.04
C ARG A 101 -12.66 -20.59 -1.31
N THR A 102 -12.82 -19.30 -1.54
CA THR A 102 -12.25 -18.62 -2.70
C THR A 102 -11.04 -17.79 -2.25
N CYS A 103 -9.93 -17.89 -2.97
CA CYS A 103 -8.81 -16.97 -2.80
C CYS A 103 -9.22 -15.57 -3.26
N THR A 104 -9.27 -14.63 -2.31
CA THR A 104 -9.65 -13.24 -2.54
C THR A 104 -8.47 -12.35 -2.93
N TRP A 105 -7.28 -12.93 -3.10
CA TRP A 105 -6.12 -12.18 -3.59
C TRP A 105 -6.43 -11.61 -4.97
N ARG A 106 -6.04 -10.34 -5.20
CA ARG A 106 -6.39 -9.61 -6.41
C ARG A 106 -5.96 -10.40 -7.66
N GLY A 107 -6.93 -10.78 -8.48
CA GLY A 107 -6.70 -11.49 -9.75
C GLY A 107 -6.59 -13.01 -9.66
N CYS A 108 -6.69 -13.62 -8.47
CA CYS A 108 -6.59 -15.07 -8.32
C CYS A 108 -7.93 -15.80 -8.46
N GLY A 109 -8.85 -15.64 -7.50
CA GLY A 109 -10.20 -16.21 -7.56
C GLY A 109 -10.28 -17.75 -7.54
N GLN A 110 -9.20 -18.47 -7.27
CA GLN A 110 -9.20 -19.94 -7.22
C GLN A 110 -10.02 -20.47 -6.03
N ASN A 111 -10.62 -21.65 -6.19
CA ASN A 111 -11.50 -22.26 -5.20
C ASN A 111 -10.87 -23.50 -4.56
N PHE A 112 -11.02 -23.64 -3.25
CA PHE A 112 -10.38 -24.66 -2.44
C PHE A 112 -11.38 -25.38 -1.54
N GLN A 113 -11.20 -26.69 -1.42
CA GLN A 113 -11.89 -27.51 -0.43
C GLN A 113 -11.07 -27.52 0.86
N GLY A 114 -11.46 -26.69 1.83
CA GLY A 114 -10.81 -26.59 3.14
C GLY A 114 -9.84 -25.42 3.28
N GLY A 115 -9.57 -25.04 4.53
CA GLY A 115 -8.74 -23.88 4.87
C GLY A 115 -7.25 -24.09 4.55
N GLU A 116 -6.70 -25.24 4.92
CA GLU A 116 -5.26 -25.55 4.75
C GLU A 116 -4.79 -25.45 3.29
N ARG A 117 -5.61 -25.92 2.34
CA ARG A 117 -5.29 -25.82 0.91
C ARG A 117 -5.27 -24.37 0.42
N LEU A 118 -6.13 -23.51 0.97
CA LEU A 118 -6.11 -22.09 0.68
C LEU A 118 -4.84 -21.44 1.27
N VAL A 119 -4.46 -21.80 2.50
CA VAL A 119 -3.22 -21.31 3.13
C VAL A 119 -2.01 -21.70 2.27
N GLU A 120 -1.87 -22.98 1.92
CA GLU A 120 -0.78 -23.48 1.08
C GLU A 120 -0.71 -22.74 -0.27
N HIS A 121 -1.86 -22.57 -0.93
CA HIS A 121 -1.96 -21.81 -2.17
C HIS A 121 -1.47 -20.36 -2.01
N ILE A 122 -1.93 -19.66 -0.97
CA ILE A 122 -1.51 -18.27 -0.72
C ILE A 122 0.00 -18.22 -0.47
N MET A 123 0.53 -19.12 0.36
CA MET A 123 1.96 -19.14 0.65
C MET A 123 2.81 -19.39 -0.60
N HIS A 124 2.32 -20.23 -1.53
CA HIS A 124 3.07 -20.59 -2.73
C HIS A 124 2.92 -19.61 -3.90
N VAL A 125 1.73 -19.04 -4.08
CA VAL A 125 1.38 -18.21 -5.25
C VAL A 125 1.41 -16.72 -4.94
N HIS A 126 1.24 -16.35 -3.67
CA HIS A 126 1.03 -14.96 -3.25
C HIS A 126 1.96 -14.52 -2.11
N GLY A 127 2.71 -15.44 -1.52
CA GLY A 127 3.65 -15.21 -0.42
C GLY A 127 4.92 -14.52 -0.88
N ASP A 128 4.78 -13.35 -1.48
CA ASP A 128 5.91 -12.59 -1.99
C ASP A 128 6.53 -11.72 -0.91
N ILE A 129 7.86 -11.73 -0.91
CA ILE A 129 8.65 -10.73 -0.21
C ILE A 129 8.48 -9.41 -0.94
N ALA A 130 8.26 -8.35 -0.18
CA ALA A 130 8.20 -7.01 -0.73
C ALA A 130 9.22 -6.07 -0.10
N VAL A 131 9.70 -5.12 -0.90
CA VAL A 131 10.57 -4.04 -0.45
C VAL A 131 9.73 -2.80 -0.22
N ALA A 132 9.88 -2.18 0.95
CA ALA A 132 9.11 -1.00 1.29
C ALA A 132 9.96 0.25 1.52
N THR A 133 9.32 1.42 1.42
CA THR A 133 9.90 2.71 1.81
C THR A 133 9.02 3.46 2.79
N HIS A 134 9.65 4.27 3.63
CA HIS A 134 8.98 5.17 4.55
C HIS A 134 9.09 6.61 4.08
N CYS A 135 8.09 7.40 4.46
CA CYS A 135 8.14 8.84 4.43
C CYS A 135 9.18 9.34 5.45
N PRO A 136 10.22 10.08 5.05
CA PRO A 136 11.18 10.62 6.00
C PRO A 136 10.57 11.69 6.94
N LEU A 137 9.42 12.28 6.57
CA LEU A 137 8.79 13.35 7.34
C LEU A 137 7.76 12.86 8.36
N CYS A 138 6.92 11.90 7.97
CA CYS A 138 5.83 11.42 8.82
C CYS A 138 5.94 9.93 9.17
N VAL A 139 7.00 9.26 8.70
CA VAL A 139 7.28 7.83 8.96
C VAL A 139 6.20 6.89 8.40
N ALA A 140 5.26 7.40 7.58
CA ALA A 140 4.26 6.57 6.92
C ALA A 140 4.93 5.62 5.92
N LEU A 141 4.46 4.38 5.82
CA LEU A 141 4.85 3.45 4.77
C LEU A 141 4.18 3.88 3.45
N ILE A 142 4.95 4.09 2.37
CA ILE A 142 4.42 4.71 1.14
C ILE A 142 4.41 3.76 -0.07
N GLY A 143 5.30 2.77 -0.10
CA GLY A 143 5.37 1.86 -1.25
C GLY A 143 5.86 0.49 -0.83
N VAL A 144 5.39 -0.53 -1.54
CA VAL A 144 5.69 -1.94 -1.32
C VAL A 144 5.82 -2.59 -2.70
N ALA A 145 7.04 -2.95 -3.10
CA ALA A 145 7.37 -3.60 -4.37
C ALA A 145 7.54 -5.11 -4.16
N THR A 146 6.75 -5.98 -4.79
CA THR A 146 6.82 -7.45 -4.60
C THR A 146 7.97 -8.08 -5.38
N ARG A 147 8.39 -9.29 -4.99
CA ARG A 147 9.41 -10.05 -5.72
C ARG A 147 9.04 -10.28 -7.19
N GLU A 148 7.77 -10.52 -7.51
CA GLU A 148 7.32 -10.66 -8.90
C GLU A 148 7.43 -9.33 -9.69
N GLU A 149 7.11 -8.19 -9.07
CA GLU A 149 7.35 -6.86 -9.65
C GLU A 149 8.85 -6.60 -9.84
N MET A 150 9.68 -7.14 -8.93
CA MET A 150 11.13 -7.09 -9.05
C MET A 150 11.63 -8.01 -10.19
N GLU A 151 11.16 -9.25 -10.25
CA GLU A 151 11.58 -10.26 -11.25
C GLU A 151 11.10 -9.91 -12.66
N SER A 152 9.90 -9.34 -12.81
CA SER A 152 9.38 -8.84 -14.08
C SER A 152 10.22 -7.69 -14.65
N ALA A 153 10.90 -6.94 -13.77
CA ALA A 153 11.89 -5.92 -14.15
C ALA A 153 13.32 -6.49 -14.29
N SER A 154 13.53 -7.79 -14.03
CA SER A 154 14.84 -8.46 -13.89
C SER A 154 15.27 -9.26 -15.13
N MET A 155 15.01 -8.75 -16.34
CA MET A 155 15.78 -9.18 -17.51
C MET A 155 16.99 -8.26 -17.66
N ASN A 156 18.01 -8.51 -16.83
CA ASN A 156 19.37 -7.92 -16.74
C ASN A 156 19.51 -6.51 -16.11
N ASP A 157 20.58 -6.35 -15.31
CA ASP A 157 21.34 -5.09 -15.09
C ASP A 157 21.10 -4.30 -13.77
N ASP A 158 22.14 -3.60 -13.29
CA ASP A 158 22.16 -2.68 -12.12
C ASP A 158 21.06 -1.59 -12.18
N ARG A 159 20.48 -1.40 -13.37
CA ARG A 159 19.25 -0.63 -13.63
C ARG A 159 18.08 -1.07 -12.74
N HIS A 160 18.07 -2.33 -12.31
CA HIS A 160 16.98 -2.89 -11.52
C HIS A 160 16.76 -2.19 -10.16
N ARG A 161 17.84 -1.89 -9.43
CA ARG A 161 17.73 -1.10 -8.18
C ARG A 161 17.29 0.33 -8.46
N GLN A 162 17.63 0.87 -9.63
CA GLN A 162 17.23 2.21 -10.03
C GLN A 162 15.73 2.27 -10.32
N ASP A 163 15.15 1.29 -11.01
CA ASP A 163 13.73 1.24 -11.34
C ASP A 163 12.83 1.14 -10.10
N ILE A 164 13.19 0.29 -9.13
CA ILE A 164 12.47 0.20 -7.86
C ILE A 164 12.56 1.51 -7.09
N ASN A 165 13.75 2.11 -7.03
CA ASN A 165 13.91 3.41 -6.38
C ASN A 165 13.10 4.49 -7.08
N SER A 166 13.04 4.50 -8.41
CA SER A 166 12.21 5.43 -9.18
C SER A 166 10.72 5.22 -8.91
N MET A 167 10.24 3.97 -8.81
CA MET A 167 8.85 3.66 -8.45
C MET A 167 8.54 4.11 -7.03
N LEU A 168 9.39 3.77 -6.05
CA LEU A 168 9.19 4.17 -4.66
C LEU A 168 9.29 5.69 -4.48
N GLN A 169 10.16 6.35 -5.24
CA GLN A 169 10.26 7.80 -5.30
C GLN A 169 8.98 8.41 -5.87
N TYR A 170 8.44 7.86 -6.95
CA TYR A 170 7.16 8.29 -7.51
C TYR A 170 6.03 8.19 -6.49
N LEU A 171 5.95 7.09 -5.74
CA LEU A 171 4.97 6.91 -4.67
C LEU A 171 5.17 7.92 -3.53
N LEU A 172 6.43 8.20 -3.14
CA LEU A 172 6.79 9.23 -2.16
C LEU A 172 6.32 10.63 -2.59
N LEU A 173 6.53 10.99 -3.87
CA LEU A 173 6.07 12.27 -4.42
C LEU A 173 4.54 12.36 -4.42
N ASN A 174 3.84 11.28 -4.80
CA ASN A 174 2.39 11.24 -4.74
C ASN A 174 1.86 11.47 -3.32
N HIS A 175 2.51 10.87 -2.31
CA HIS A 175 2.15 11.06 -0.91
C HIS A 175 2.27 12.53 -0.45
N TYR A 176 3.27 13.25 -0.94
CA TYR A 176 3.44 14.68 -0.70
C TYR A 176 2.38 15.51 -1.41
N GLU A 177 2.20 15.30 -2.70
CA GLU A 177 1.28 16.07 -3.54
C GLU A 177 -0.19 15.86 -3.17
N SER A 178 -0.56 14.67 -2.70
CA SER A 178 -1.92 14.38 -2.26
C SER A 178 -2.27 14.97 -0.88
N GLY A 179 -1.34 15.66 -0.22
CA GLY A 179 -1.53 16.18 1.14
C GLY A 179 -1.67 15.10 2.22
N GLN A 180 -1.31 13.85 1.92
CA GLN A 180 -1.38 12.74 2.88
C GLN A 180 -0.24 12.79 3.91
N CYS A 181 0.82 13.55 3.62
CA CYS A 181 1.95 13.70 4.53
C CYS A 181 1.64 14.65 5.69
N LYS A 182 1.40 14.08 6.87
CA LYS A 182 1.19 14.84 8.12
C LYS A 182 2.43 15.62 8.57
N GLY A 183 3.61 15.24 8.08
CA GLY A 183 4.88 15.91 8.40
C GLY A 183 5.16 17.11 7.51
N LEU A 184 4.44 17.26 6.39
CA LEU A 184 4.44 18.51 5.65
C LEU A 184 3.63 19.52 6.45
N VAL A 185 4.33 20.48 7.05
CA VAL A 185 3.68 21.71 7.50
C VAL A 185 3.15 22.34 6.22
N SER A 186 1.83 22.33 6.03
CA SER A 186 1.22 23.11 4.95
C SER A 186 1.87 24.48 5.03
N PRO A 187 2.55 24.96 3.98
CA PRO A 187 3.04 26.33 3.98
C PRO A 187 1.79 27.11 4.32
N GLN A 188 1.78 27.73 5.51
CA GLN A 188 0.72 28.65 5.84
C GLN A 188 0.81 29.61 4.66
N LEU A 189 -0.18 29.53 3.77
CA LEU A 189 -0.46 30.58 2.81
C LEU A 189 -0.61 31.76 3.73
N THR A 190 0.51 32.45 3.94
CA THR A 190 0.55 33.55 4.87
C THR A 190 -0.52 34.44 4.30
N THR A 191 -1.53 34.70 5.11
CA THR A 191 -2.71 35.51 4.81
C THR A 191 -2.35 36.96 4.47
N ARG A 192 -1.09 37.21 4.12
CA ARG A 192 -0.47 38.47 3.76
C ARG A 192 -0.76 38.87 2.32
N ASP A 193 -1.10 37.94 1.42
CA ASP A 193 -1.52 38.29 0.05
C ASP A 193 -3.05 38.41 -0.15
N ILE A 194 -3.87 38.06 0.85
CA ILE A 194 -5.32 38.30 0.80
C ILE A 194 -5.66 39.76 1.19
N HIS A 195 -4.74 40.52 1.76
CA HIS A 195 -4.93 41.94 2.09
C HIS A 195 -4.35 42.93 1.06
N SER A 196 -3.77 42.45 -0.04
CA SER A 196 -3.24 43.32 -1.10
C SER A 196 -4.26 43.65 -2.20
N HIS A 197 -5.49 43.13 -2.12
CA HIS A 197 -6.53 43.28 -3.16
C HIS A 197 -7.89 43.79 -2.65
N ALA A 198 -7.93 44.41 -1.47
CA ALA A 198 -9.11 45.10 -0.96
C ALA A 198 -8.75 46.54 -0.63
N MET A 199 -8.67 47.41 -1.65
CA MET A 199 -8.83 48.88 -1.59
C MET A 199 -8.61 49.47 -3.00
N ILE A 200 -9.56 49.21 -3.90
CA ILE A 200 -9.92 50.16 -4.96
C ILE A 200 -11.45 50.11 -5.03
N GLU A 201 -12.09 50.92 -4.20
CA GLU A 201 -13.44 51.42 -4.42
C GLU A 201 -13.32 52.95 -4.43
N ASP A 202 -14.13 53.57 -5.31
CA ASP A 202 -14.02 54.89 -5.95
C ASP A 202 -13.60 56.12 -5.10
#